data_AF-A0A150IWA9-F1
#
_entry.id   AF-A0A150IWA9-F1
#
_cell.length_a   1.000
_cell.length_b   1.000
_cell.length_c   1.000
_cell.angle_alpha   90.00
_cell.angle_beta   90.00
_cell.angle_gamma   90.00
#
_symmetry.space_group_name_H-M   'P 1'
#
loop_
_entity.id
_entity.type
_entity.pdbx_description
1 polymer ?
#
loop_
_entity_poly.entity_id
_entity_poly.type
_entity_poly.pdbx_seq_one_letter_code
_entity_poly.pdbx_strand_id
1 'polypeptide(L)'
;MTLERKISALFKMDDENWKKHSNPWSVITRNTVTPLLVIAFWSRIWLGWYSIIPIVLSFIWMYTNPRIFSPPKSTDNWASKGVFGERVWLNRDKIPVPEYHRNVPNILSIVSGIGFLFVIWGTYSFEIWPLLFGGALQFSGKLWFVDRMVWLYEDMKHLPEYRKFEY
;
A
#
# COMPACT_ATOMS: atom_id res chain seq x y z
N MET A 1 6.03 4.53 19.45
CA MET A 1 6.28 4.05 18.07
C MET A 1 5.21 3.05 17.72
N THR A 2 4.35 3.42 16.78
CA THR A 2 3.36 2.51 16.19
C THR A 2 4.08 1.35 15.45
N LEU A 3 3.40 0.20 15.31
CA LEU A 3 3.97 -0.97 14.61
C LEU A 3 4.33 -0.62 13.17
N GLU A 4 3.45 0.13 12.52
CA GLU A 4 3.62 0.56 11.13
C GLU A 4 4.84 1.49 10.96
N ARG A 5 5.14 2.33 11.96
CA ARG A 5 6.35 3.17 11.95
C ARG A 5 7.63 2.35 12.11
N LYS A 6 7.61 1.27 12.91
CA LYS A 6 8.73 0.32 12.99
C LYS A 6 8.97 -0.38 11.65
N ILE A 7 7.89 -0.84 11.00
CA ILE A 7 7.95 -1.47 9.67
C ILE A 7 8.50 -0.47 8.64
N SER A 8 7.98 0.76 8.60
CA SER A 8 8.47 1.81 7.68
C SER A 8 9.97 2.09 7.86
N ALA A 9 10.47 2.06 9.10
CA ALA A 9 11.89 2.23 9.39
C ALA A 9 12.75 1.05 8.89
N LEU A 10 12.27 -0.19 9.06
CA LEU A 10 12.92 -1.39 8.51
C LEU A 10 13.04 -1.32 6.98
N PHE A 11 12.01 -0.80 6.31
CA PHE A 11 12.01 -0.58 4.87
C PHE A 11 12.82 0.65 4.42
N LYS A 12 13.57 1.33 5.30
CA LYS A 12 14.38 2.53 5.00
C LYS A 12 13.60 3.58 4.19
N MET A 13 12.33 3.82 4.54
CA MET A 13 11.55 4.88 3.90
C MET A 13 11.94 6.26 4.46
N ASP A 14 13.03 6.79 3.93
CA ASP A 14 13.45 8.19 4.13
C ASP A 14 12.56 9.18 3.34
N ASP A 15 12.77 10.47 3.57
CA ASP A 15 11.98 11.54 2.95
C ASP A 15 12.02 11.49 1.42
N GLU A 16 13.12 11.05 0.83
CA GLU A 16 13.28 10.92 -0.62
C GLU A 16 12.45 9.76 -1.17
N ASN A 17 12.52 8.58 -0.55
CA ASN A 17 11.74 7.42 -0.96
C ASN A 17 10.24 7.65 -0.76
N TRP A 18 9.82 8.41 0.25
CA TRP A 18 8.42 8.86 0.38
C TRP A 18 7.98 9.73 -0.79
N LYS A 19 8.82 10.68 -1.23
CA LYS A 19 8.53 11.53 -2.40
C LYS A 19 8.42 10.70 -3.69
N LYS A 20 9.34 9.76 -3.91
CA LYS A 20 9.28 8.84 -5.06
C LYS A 20 8.03 7.96 -5.01
N HIS A 21 7.68 7.45 -3.83
CA HIS A 21 6.48 6.65 -3.64
C HIS A 21 5.19 7.43 -3.89
N SER A 22 5.17 8.74 -3.61
CA SER A 22 4.02 9.62 -3.88
C SER A 22 3.72 9.80 -5.38
N ASN A 23 4.57 9.30 -6.28
CA ASN A 23 4.32 9.32 -7.71
C ASN A 23 3.10 8.45 -8.07
N PRO A 24 2.13 8.97 -8.86
CA PRO A 24 0.94 8.21 -9.28
C PRO A 24 1.25 6.87 -9.93
N TRP A 25 2.30 6.79 -10.75
CA TRP A 25 2.73 5.53 -11.37
C TRP A 25 3.24 4.53 -10.34
N SER A 26 3.97 4.98 -9.31
CA SER A 26 4.35 4.08 -8.21
C SER A 26 3.11 3.52 -7.53
N VAL A 27 2.14 4.37 -7.16
CA VAL A 27 0.92 3.94 -6.48
C VAL A 27 0.10 2.96 -7.33
N ILE A 28 -0.15 3.28 -8.61
CA ILE A 28 -0.93 2.43 -9.51
C ILE A 28 -0.22 1.09 -9.72
N THR A 29 1.05 1.12 -10.09
CA THR A 29 1.79 -0.10 -10.44
C THR A 29 2.16 -0.95 -9.23
N ARG A 30 2.17 -0.40 -8.01
CA ARG A 30 2.32 -1.18 -6.78
C ARG A 30 1.14 -2.11 -6.53
N ASN A 31 -0.06 -1.77 -7.00
CA ASN A 31 -1.24 -2.63 -6.92
C ASN A 31 -1.08 -3.92 -7.76
N THR A 32 -0.13 -3.99 -8.69
CA THR A 32 0.14 -5.21 -9.47
C THR A 32 0.92 -6.26 -8.68
N VAL A 33 1.51 -5.92 -7.53
CA VAL A 33 2.29 -6.86 -6.71
C VAL A 33 1.44 -8.08 -6.31
N THR A 34 0.20 -7.88 -5.87
CA THR A 34 -0.68 -8.99 -5.48
C THR A 34 -1.01 -9.89 -6.68
N PRO A 35 -1.51 -9.39 -7.82
CA PRO A 35 -1.70 -10.19 -9.03
C PRO A 35 -0.44 -10.94 -9.49
N LEU A 36 0.73 -10.29 -9.45
CA LEU A 36 1.99 -10.91 -9.83
C LEU A 36 2.36 -12.07 -8.90
N LEU A 37 2.18 -11.91 -7.59
CA LEU A 37 2.37 -12.99 -6.63
C LEU A 37 1.40 -14.15 -6.86
N VAL A 38 0.12 -13.87 -7.13
CA VAL A 38 -0.87 -14.90 -7.46
C VAL A 38 -0.40 -15.71 -8.66
N ILE A 39 -0.03 -15.05 -9.76
CA ILE A 39 0.46 -15.71 -10.98
C ILE A 39 1.73 -16.51 -10.69
N ALA A 40 2.68 -15.93 -9.95
CA ALA A 40 3.93 -16.57 -9.60
C ALA A 40 3.71 -17.85 -8.77
N PHE A 41 2.86 -17.79 -7.74
CA PHE A 41 2.55 -18.96 -6.92
C PHE A 41 1.73 -20.00 -7.67
N TRP A 42 0.81 -19.60 -8.55
CA TRP A 42 0.08 -20.53 -9.41
C TRP A 42 0.99 -21.21 -10.42
N SER A 43 2.02 -20.52 -10.91
CA SER A 43 2.95 -21.08 -11.88
C SER A 43 3.69 -22.32 -11.39
N ARG A 44 3.64 -22.64 -10.10
CA ARG A 44 4.17 -23.89 -9.53
C ARG A 44 3.61 -25.15 -10.19
N ILE A 45 2.42 -25.11 -10.80
CA ILE A 45 1.87 -26.27 -11.52
C ILE A 45 2.58 -26.54 -12.84
N TRP A 46 3.09 -25.49 -13.49
CA TRP A 46 3.81 -25.60 -14.78
C TRP A 46 5.32 -25.64 -14.59
N LEU A 47 5.84 -24.89 -13.61
CA LEU A 47 7.26 -24.65 -13.40
C LEU A 47 7.85 -25.44 -12.22
N GLY A 48 7.02 -26.08 -11.39
CA GLY A 48 7.48 -26.76 -10.17
C GLY A 48 8.31 -25.83 -9.28
N TRP A 49 9.52 -26.27 -8.93
CA TRP A 49 10.48 -25.48 -8.13
C TRP A 49 10.93 -24.17 -8.79
N TYR A 50 10.92 -24.08 -10.12
CA TYR A 50 11.31 -22.86 -10.83
C TYR A 50 10.33 -21.70 -10.61
N SER A 51 9.13 -21.96 -10.06
CA SER A 51 8.20 -20.90 -9.61
C SER A 51 8.80 -19.97 -8.55
N ILE A 52 9.89 -20.37 -7.88
CA ILE A 52 10.64 -19.49 -6.98
C ILE A 52 11.16 -18.23 -7.71
N ILE A 53 11.48 -18.32 -9.00
CA ILE A 53 11.99 -17.21 -9.80
C ILE A 53 10.95 -16.08 -9.90
N PRO A 54 9.73 -16.30 -10.44
CA PRO A 54 8.71 -15.25 -10.50
C PRO A 54 8.26 -14.78 -9.11
N ILE A 55 8.31 -15.63 -8.07
CA ILE A 55 8.00 -15.24 -6.69
C ILE A 55 9.03 -14.20 -6.21
N VAL A 56 10.33 -14.49 -6.35
CA VAL A 56 11.41 -13.59 -5.98
C VAL A 56 11.34 -12.29 -6.78
N LEU A 57 11.07 -12.36 -8.09
CA LEU A 57 10.90 -11.17 -8.94
C LEU A 57 9.73 -10.30 -8.46
N SER A 58 8.62 -10.89 -8.01
CA SER A 58 7.48 -10.15 -7.47
C SER A 58 7.83 -9.43 -6.16
N PHE A 59 8.64 -10.04 -5.29
CA PHE A 59 9.14 -9.39 -4.08
C PHE A 59 10.16 -8.28 -4.39
N ILE A 60 11.04 -8.50 -5.38
CA ILE A 60 11.94 -7.46 -5.88
C ILE A 60 11.12 -6.28 -6.39
N TRP A 61 10.09 -6.53 -7.22
CA TRP A 61 9.19 -5.50 -7.72
C TRP A 61 8.52 -4.71 -6.59
N MET A 62 7.98 -5.40 -5.59
CA MET A 62 7.38 -4.77 -4.41
C MET A 62 8.36 -3.83 -3.70
N TYR A 63 9.63 -4.21 -3.60
CA TYR A 63 10.67 -3.40 -2.96
C TYR A 63 11.16 -2.25 -3.85
N THR A 64 11.38 -2.48 -5.14
CA THR A 64 11.95 -1.48 -6.06
C THR A 64 10.92 -0.46 -6.52
N ASN A 65 9.65 -0.83 -6.63
CA ASN A 65 8.57 0.04 -7.11
C ASN A 65 8.57 1.43 -6.46
N PRO A 66 8.56 1.61 -5.12
CA PRO A 66 8.55 2.94 -4.51
C PRO A 66 9.86 3.75 -4.68
N ARG A 67 10.90 3.16 -5.31
CA ARG A 67 12.27 3.74 -5.41
C ARG A 67 12.68 4.11 -6.84
N ILE A 68 12.10 3.45 -7.84
CA ILE A 68 12.51 3.61 -9.24
C ILE A 68 11.87 4.81 -9.93
N PHE A 69 10.72 5.28 -9.45
CA PHE A 69 10.05 6.43 -10.04
C PHE A 69 10.62 7.74 -9.51
N SER A 70 10.68 8.76 -10.36
CA SER A 70 10.99 10.12 -9.95
C SER A 70 9.87 10.68 -9.07
N PRO A 71 10.15 11.64 -8.16
CA PRO A 71 9.10 12.38 -7.46
C PRO A 71 8.10 13.01 -8.45
N PRO A 72 6.80 13.10 -8.09
CA PRO A 72 5.81 13.76 -8.95
C PRO A 72 6.13 15.25 -9.08
N LYS A 73 5.71 15.87 -10.18
CA LYS A 73 5.89 17.32 -10.41
C LYS A 73 5.03 18.19 -9.50
N SER A 74 3.88 17.67 -9.07
CA SER A 74 2.99 18.29 -8.09
C SER A 74 2.36 17.21 -7.22
N THR A 75 2.08 17.55 -5.96
CA THR A 75 1.43 16.66 -5.00
C THR A 75 -0.08 16.85 -4.91
N ASP A 76 -0.65 17.76 -5.72
CA ASP A 76 -2.09 17.98 -5.83
C ASP A 76 -2.77 16.91 -6.71
N ASN A 77 -2.70 15.66 -6.27
CA ASN A 77 -3.38 14.54 -6.90
C ASN A 77 -3.71 13.46 -5.87
N TRP A 78 -4.69 12.61 -6.18
CA TRP A 78 -5.20 11.60 -5.26
C TRP A 78 -4.10 10.65 -4.74
N ALA A 79 -3.21 10.19 -5.62
CA ALA A 79 -2.16 9.24 -5.26
C ALA A 79 -1.14 9.86 -4.30
N SER A 80 -0.65 11.05 -4.60
CA SER A 80 0.32 11.76 -3.76
C SER A 80 -0.27 12.10 -2.38
N LYS A 81 -1.50 12.64 -2.35
CA LYS A 81 -2.20 12.95 -1.10
C LYS A 81 -2.43 11.70 -0.26
N GLY A 82 -2.80 10.57 -0.89
CA GLY A 82 -2.98 9.30 -0.22
C GLY A 82 -1.68 8.83 0.45
N VAL A 83 -0.55 8.87 -0.27
CA VAL A 83 0.76 8.48 0.27
C VAL A 83 1.21 9.39 1.42
N PHE A 84 1.03 10.70 1.30
CA PHE A 84 1.37 11.61 2.41
C PHE A 84 0.40 11.49 3.59
N GLY A 85 -0.87 11.17 3.34
CA GLY A 85 -1.83 10.81 4.36
C GLY A 85 -1.44 9.56 5.14
N GLU A 86 -0.91 8.53 4.46
CA GLU A 86 -0.32 7.37 5.14
C GLU A 86 0.82 7.82 6.06
N ARG A 87 1.66 8.76 5.62
CA ARG A 87 2.75 9.32 6.45
C ARG A 87 2.24 10.12 7.65
N VAL A 88 1.15 10.88 7.50
CA VAL A 88 0.45 11.54 8.61
C VAL A 88 -0.06 10.49 9.61
N TRP A 89 -0.74 9.46 9.12
CA TRP A 89 -1.25 8.35 9.93
C TRP A 89 -0.15 7.59 10.68
N LEU A 90 1.01 7.39 10.06
CA LEU A 90 2.17 6.78 10.71
C LEU A 90 2.68 7.60 11.90
N ASN A 91 2.51 8.92 11.86
CA ASN A 91 2.97 9.86 12.88
C ASN A 91 1.93 10.16 13.97
N ARG A 92 0.80 9.44 13.98
CA ARG A 92 -0.32 9.65 14.91
C ARG A 92 0.02 9.51 16.39
N ASP A 93 1.13 8.85 16.73
CA ASP A 93 1.64 8.75 18.11
C ASP A 93 2.42 10.00 18.55
N LYS A 94 2.77 10.90 17.64
CA LYS A 94 3.41 12.20 17.94
C LYS A 94 2.46 13.37 17.72
N ILE A 95 1.75 13.39 16.59
CA ILE A 95 0.76 14.41 16.27
C ILE A 95 -0.59 13.71 16.19
N PRO A 96 -1.50 13.91 17.16
CA PRO A 96 -2.76 13.21 17.19
C PRO A 96 -3.62 13.56 15.98
N VAL A 97 -4.24 12.55 15.39
CA VAL A 97 -5.20 12.73 14.28
C VAL A 97 -6.61 13.00 14.82
N PRO A 98 -7.46 13.74 14.08
CA PRO A 98 -8.85 13.99 14.45
C PRO A 98 -9.62 12.70 14.73
N GLU A 99 -10.55 12.74 15.69
CA GLU A 99 -11.22 11.53 16.19
C GLU A 99 -12.00 10.78 15.11
N TYR A 100 -12.66 11.52 14.22
CA TYR A 100 -13.44 10.96 13.11
C TYR A 100 -12.59 10.20 12.07
N HIS A 101 -11.26 10.36 12.08
CA HIS A 101 -10.33 9.59 11.24
C HIS A 101 -9.80 8.32 11.91
N ARG A 102 -10.07 8.08 13.21
CA ARG A 102 -9.37 7.01 13.96
C ARG A 102 -9.86 5.59 13.68
N ASN A 103 -11.14 5.40 13.38
CA ASN A 103 -11.72 4.06 13.34
C ASN A 103 -11.74 3.47 11.92
N VAL A 104 -12.22 4.25 10.95
CA VAL A 104 -12.46 3.77 9.58
C VAL A 104 -11.19 3.19 8.92
N PRO A 105 -9.99 3.83 9.00
CA PRO A 105 -8.78 3.25 8.40
C PRO A 105 -8.40 1.88 8.97
N ASN A 106 -8.63 1.65 10.27
CA ASN A 106 -8.34 0.36 10.89
C ASN A 106 -9.33 -0.72 10.41
N ILE A 107 -10.63 -0.39 10.33
CA ILE A 107 -11.66 -1.30 9.80
C ILE A 107 -11.35 -1.68 8.35
N LEU A 108 -11.02 -0.70 7.50
CA LEU A 108 -10.67 -0.94 6.10
C LEU A 108 -9.40 -1.78 5.95
N SER A 109 -8.42 -1.60 6.84
CA SER A 109 -7.22 -2.45 6.88
C SER A 109 -7.56 -3.89 7.27
N ILE A 110 -8.47 -4.09 8.21
CA ILE A 110 -8.98 -5.43 8.59
C ILE A 110 -9.72 -6.08 7.41
N VAL A 111 -10.63 -5.35 6.75
CA VAL A 111 -11.34 -5.83 5.56
C VAL A 111 -10.35 -6.24 4.46
N SER A 112 -9.36 -5.38 4.20
CA SER A 112 -8.31 -5.69 3.22
C SER A 112 -7.49 -6.92 3.61
N GLY A 113 -7.20 -7.08 4.91
CA GLY A 113 -6.48 -8.25 5.44
C GLY A 113 -7.28 -9.54 5.30
N ILE A 114 -8.59 -9.51 5.58
CA ILE A 114 -9.50 -10.65 5.35
C ILE A 114 -9.52 -11.02 3.87
N GLY A 115 -9.66 -10.03 2.97
CA GLY A 115 -9.59 -10.26 1.52
C GLY A 115 -8.29 -10.96 1.10
N PHE A 116 -7.16 -10.52 1.67
CA PHE A 116 -5.86 -11.14 1.40
C PHE A 116 -5.79 -12.62 1.86
N LEU A 117 -6.44 -12.99 2.98
CA LEU A 117 -6.52 -14.40 3.40
C LEU A 117 -7.28 -15.27 2.38
N PHE A 118 -8.36 -14.75 1.80
CA PHE A 118 -9.09 -15.42 0.71
C PHE A 118 -8.23 -15.54 -0.56
N VAL A 119 -7.43 -14.52 -0.90
CA VAL A 119 -6.47 -14.58 -2.02
C VAL A 119 -5.44 -15.69 -1.79
N ILE A 120 -4.89 -15.79 -0.58
CA ILE A 120 -3.95 -16.88 -0.22
C ILE A 120 -4.63 -18.23 -0.40
N TRP A 121 -5.85 -18.39 0.12
CA TRP A 121 -6.62 -19.63 0.01
C TRP A 121 -6.87 -20.03 -1.44
N GLY A 122 -7.34 -19.12 -2.29
CA GLY A 122 -7.57 -19.39 -3.72
C GLY A 122 -6.29 -19.70 -4.48
N THR A 123 -5.21 -18.97 -4.19
CA THR A 123 -3.89 -19.21 -4.78
C THR A 123 -3.29 -20.56 -4.35
N TYR A 124 -3.53 -20.98 -3.11
CA TYR A 124 -3.07 -22.27 -2.60
C TYR A 124 -3.89 -23.44 -3.16
N SER A 125 -5.20 -23.28 -3.25
CA SER A 125 -6.13 -24.37 -3.63
C SER A 125 -6.40 -24.44 -5.13
N PHE A 126 -5.89 -23.49 -5.93
CA PHE A 126 -6.23 -23.34 -7.35
C PHE A 126 -7.72 -23.03 -7.61
N GLU A 127 -8.35 -22.38 -6.64
CA GLU A 127 -9.76 -22.02 -6.68
C GLU A 127 -9.94 -20.56 -7.12
N ILE A 128 -10.77 -20.34 -8.14
CA ILE A 128 -10.99 -19.01 -8.72
C ILE A 128 -11.92 -18.16 -7.84
N TRP A 129 -12.97 -18.75 -7.27
CA TRP A 129 -13.96 -17.97 -6.53
C TRP A 129 -13.40 -17.27 -5.27
N PRO A 130 -12.58 -17.90 -4.40
CA PRO A 130 -12.05 -17.20 -3.23
C PRO A 130 -10.95 -16.23 -3.64
N LEU A 131 -10.24 -16.50 -4.76
CA LEU A 131 -9.27 -15.58 -5.33
C LEU A 131 -9.94 -14.27 -5.79
N LEU A 132 -11.01 -14.36 -6.57
CA LEU A 132 -11.73 -13.18 -7.07
C LEU A 132 -12.44 -12.42 -5.94
N PHE A 133 -13.13 -13.14 -5.06
CA PHE A 133 -13.81 -12.54 -3.90
C PHE A 133 -12.81 -11.87 -2.95
N GLY A 134 -11.74 -12.58 -2.60
CA GLY A 134 -10.66 -12.07 -1.77
C GLY A 134 -9.96 -10.87 -2.40
N GLY A 135 -9.67 -10.94 -3.70
CA GLY A 135 -9.07 -9.85 -4.46
C GLY A 135 -9.95 -8.61 -4.45
N ALA A 136 -11.26 -8.76 -4.72
CA ALA A 136 -12.21 -7.66 -4.67
C ALA A 136 -12.24 -7.02 -3.27
N LEU A 137 -12.37 -7.81 -2.20
CA LEU A 137 -12.34 -7.29 -0.82
C LEU A 137 -11.03 -6.58 -0.48
N GLN A 138 -9.90 -7.19 -0.87
CA GLN A 138 -8.57 -6.63 -0.62
C GLN A 138 -8.42 -5.27 -1.31
N PHE A 139 -8.73 -5.19 -2.61
CA PHE A 139 -8.60 -3.95 -3.37
C PHE A 139 -9.58 -2.88 -2.91
N SER A 140 -10.86 -3.22 -2.69
CA SER A 140 -11.84 -2.26 -2.18
C SER A 140 -11.43 -1.71 -0.81
N GLY A 141 -11.02 -2.58 0.13
CA GLY A 141 -10.54 -2.16 1.44
C GLY A 141 -9.30 -1.26 1.35
N LYS A 142 -8.30 -1.64 0.54
CA LYS A 142 -7.06 -0.87 0.39
C LYS A 142 -7.28 0.46 -0.33
N LEU A 143 -8.02 0.51 -1.42
CA LEU A 143 -8.27 1.74 -2.17
C LEU A 143 -9.11 2.73 -1.36
N TRP A 144 -10.12 2.23 -0.64
CA TRP A 144 -10.90 3.08 0.27
C TRP A 144 -10.06 3.57 1.45
N PHE A 145 -9.14 2.73 1.96
CA PHE A 145 -8.18 3.18 2.98
C PHE A 145 -7.33 4.34 2.45
N VAL A 146 -6.79 4.23 1.23
CA VAL A 146 -5.99 5.30 0.61
C VAL A 146 -6.84 6.57 0.43
N ASP A 147 -8.10 6.42 0.04
CA ASP A 147 -9.02 7.56 -0.02
C ASP A 147 -9.18 8.25 1.34
N ARG A 148 -9.36 7.49 2.43
CA ARG A 148 -9.36 8.06 3.79
C ARG A 148 -8.05 8.77 4.16
N MET A 149 -6.92 8.32 3.62
CA MET A 149 -5.64 8.99 3.81
C MET A 149 -5.57 10.33 3.05
N VAL A 150 -6.20 10.44 1.88
CA VAL A 150 -6.33 11.73 1.18
C VAL A 150 -7.04 12.74 2.06
N TRP A 151 -8.21 12.39 2.60
CA TRP A 151 -8.97 13.27 3.50
C TRP A 151 -8.20 13.61 4.77
N LEU A 152 -7.51 12.63 5.36
CA LEU A 152 -6.66 12.86 6.52
C LEU A 152 -5.54 13.85 6.21
N TYR A 153 -4.91 13.74 5.04
CA TYR A 153 -3.87 14.67 4.63
C TYR A 153 -4.42 16.08 4.42
N GLU A 154 -5.55 16.23 3.74
CA GLU A 154 -6.20 17.54 3.54
C GLU A 154 -6.53 18.23 4.87
N ASP A 155 -7.04 17.49 5.85
CA ASP A 155 -7.36 18.04 7.17
C ASP A 155 -6.10 18.44 7.96
N MET A 156 -4.95 17.82 7.67
CA MET A 156 -3.72 17.96 8.47
C MET A 156 -2.63 18.79 7.79
N LYS A 157 -2.70 19.03 6.48
CA LYS A 157 -1.63 19.70 5.69
C LYS A 157 -1.34 21.14 6.13
N HIS A 158 -2.27 21.77 6.85
CA HIS A 158 -2.10 23.12 7.38
C HIS A 158 -1.00 23.22 8.44
N LEU A 159 -0.67 22.11 9.11
CA LEU A 159 0.38 22.02 10.12
C LEU A 159 1.78 22.16 9.50
N PRO A 160 2.73 22.88 10.15
CA PRO A 160 4.07 23.10 9.62
C PRO A 160 4.82 21.83 9.22
N GLU A 161 4.65 20.74 9.96
CA GLU A 161 5.31 19.45 9.73
C GLU A 161 4.87 18.79 8.42
N TYR A 162 3.65 19.06 7.97
CA TYR A 162 3.03 18.42 6.81
C TYR A 162 2.93 19.35 5.60
N ARG A 163 2.93 20.67 5.81
CA ARG A 163 2.93 21.68 4.74
C ARG A 163 4.08 21.49 3.75
N LYS A 164 5.24 21.00 4.20
CA LYS A 164 6.41 20.72 3.34
C LYS A 164 6.18 19.62 2.28
N PHE A 165 5.07 18.89 2.36
CA PHE A 165 4.69 17.90 1.35
C PHE A 165 3.86 18.52 0.20
N GLU A 166 3.40 19.75 0.34
CA GLU A 166 2.66 20.49 -0.68
C GLU A 166 3.65 21.21 -1.61
N TYR A 167 3.65 20.85 -2.89
CA TYR A 167 4.41 21.50 -3.95
C TYR A 167 3.84 21.18 -5.34
#